data_AF-A0A7S2S652-F1
#
_entry.id   AF-A0A7S2S652-F1
#
_cell.length_a   1.000
_cell.length_b   1.000
_cell.length_c   1.000
_cell.angle_alpha   90.00
_cell.angle_beta   90.00
_cell.angle_gamma   90.00
#
_symmetry.space_group_name_H-M   'P 1'
#
loop_
_entity.id
_entity.type
_entity.pdbx_description
1 polymer ?
#
loop_
_entity_poly.entity_id
_entity_poly.type
_entity_poly.pdbx_seq_one_letter_code
_entity_poly.pdbx_strand_id
1 'polypeptide(L)'
;EGYPKFAIIMEPNGTAIPGAVEPIIQLACLDASLAIAPLFKRFGSVIITSGTLSPIDLYPKLLQFEPRVSESFNMSTFRPCIRPLVITRGSDQLAVSTKFDDRGDMGVVRNYGAILVEMCSCIPDGIVAFFTSYSYMESIISEWDAMGILNSV
;
A
#
# COMPACT_ATOMS: atom_id res chain seq x y z
N GLU A 1 16.35 6.18 28.85
CA GLU A 1 16.60 4.81 28.37
C GLU A 1 15.95 4.67 27.00
N GLY A 2 16.74 4.43 25.96
CA GLY A 2 16.30 4.56 24.57
C GLY A 2 15.95 3.23 23.93
N TYR A 3 14.96 3.24 23.06
CA TYR A 3 14.69 2.13 22.14
C TYR A 3 15.90 1.88 21.23
N PRO A 4 16.16 0.62 20.83
CA PRO A 4 17.26 0.30 19.93
C PRO A 4 17.05 1.00 18.57
N LYS A 5 18.08 1.72 18.11
CA LYS A 5 18.04 2.46 16.82
C LYS A 5 18.42 1.62 15.61
N PHE A 6 19.13 0.52 15.85
CA PHE A 6 19.53 -0.45 14.83
C PHE A 6 19.28 -1.86 15.35
N ALA A 7 18.99 -2.78 14.45
CA ALA A 7 18.93 -4.21 14.71
C ALA A 7 19.79 -4.96 13.69
N ILE A 8 20.45 -6.03 14.13
CA ILE A 8 21.12 -6.97 13.24
C ILE A 8 20.21 -8.18 13.13
N ILE A 9 19.74 -8.45 11.91
CA ILE A 9 18.88 -9.59 11.59
C ILE A 9 19.74 -10.60 10.83
N MET A 10 19.84 -11.81 11.36
CA MET A 10 20.58 -12.91 10.73
C MET A 10 19.59 -13.97 10.30
N GLU A 11 19.44 -14.14 9.00
CA GLU A 11 18.53 -15.11 8.39
C GLU A 11 19.37 -16.23 7.78
N PRO A 12 19.36 -17.44 8.35
CA PRO A 12 20.16 -18.55 7.81
C PRO A 12 19.71 -19.00 6.42
N ASN A 13 18.43 -18.78 6.09
CA ASN A 13 17.80 -19.12 4.81
C ASN A 13 17.08 -17.89 4.24
N GLY A 14 17.82 -16.89 3.78
CA GLY A 14 17.25 -15.62 3.34
C GLY A 14 16.84 -15.55 1.87
N THR A 15 17.01 -16.62 1.09
CA THR A 15 16.67 -16.58 -0.35
C THR A 15 15.16 -16.75 -0.57
N ALA A 16 14.65 -16.05 -1.58
CA ALA A 16 13.32 -16.29 -2.13
C ALA A 16 13.25 -17.55 -3.02
N ILE A 17 14.37 -18.27 -3.20
CA ILE A 17 14.48 -19.42 -4.10
C ILE A 17 14.28 -20.71 -3.28
N PRO A 18 13.21 -21.48 -3.53
CA PRO A 18 12.98 -22.74 -2.83
C PRO A 18 14.18 -23.70 -3.01
N GLY A 19 14.80 -24.09 -1.90
CA GLY A 19 15.92 -25.05 -1.88
C GLY A 19 17.33 -24.45 -1.91
N ALA A 20 17.47 -23.13 -2.11
CA ALA A 20 18.76 -22.46 -1.98
C ALA A 20 18.95 -21.91 -0.55
N VAL A 21 19.96 -22.39 0.15
CA VAL A 21 20.33 -21.87 1.48
C VAL A 21 21.42 -20.81 1.29
N GLU A 22 21.04 -19.54 1.40
CA GLU A 22 21.98 -18.43 1.48
C GLU A 22 21.77 -17.70 2.81
N PRO A 23 22.80 -17.67 3.68
CA PRO A 23 22.72 -16.93 4.92
C PRO A 23 22.85 -15.43 4.64
N ILE A 24 21.91 -14.65 5.15
CA ILE A 24 21.88 -13.18 5.00
C ILE A 24 22.04 -12.53 6.37
N ILE A 25 22.87 -11.50 6.44
CA ILE A 25 22.97 -10.62 7.60
C ILE A 25 22.55 -9.22 7.17
N GLN A 26 21.51 -8.68 7.81
CA GLN A 26 20.96 -7.36 7.54
C GLN A 26 21.14 -6.44 8.75
N LEU A 27 21.74 -5.27 8.54
CA LEU A 27 21.73 -4.19 9.53
C LEU A 27 20.53 -3.29 9.24
N ALA A 28 19.45 -3.46 10.00
CA ALA A 28 18.23 -2.68 9.86
C ALA A 28 18.28 -1.40 10.71
N CYS A 29 18.06 -0.25 10.09
CA CYS A 29 17.86 1.02 10.79
C CYS A 29 16.39 1.12 11.24
N LEU A 30 16.16 1.27 12.54
CA LEU A 30 14.83 1.38 13.14
C LEU A 30 14.43 2.84 13.43
N ASP A 31 15.39 3.77 13.40
CA ASP A 31 15.17 5.17 13.73
C ASP A 31 15.47 6.08 12.50
N ALA A 32 14.41 6.48 11.80
CA ALA A 32 14.51 7.36 10.64
C ALA A 32 14.99 8.78 10.99
N SER A 33 14.89 9.21 12.26
CA SER A 33 15.36 10.54 12.69
C SER A 33 16.86 10.72 12.50
N LEU A 34 17.63 9.63 12.55
CA LEU A 34 19.09 9.65 12.39
C LEU A 34 19.52 10.20 11.04
N ALA A 35 18.79 9.86 9.98
CA ALA A 35 19.10 10.27 8.61
C ALA A 35 18.78 11.75 8.37
N ILE A 36 17.70 12.26 8.98
CA ILE A 36 17.23 13.63 8.75
C ILE A 36 17.83 14.65 9.73
N ALA A 37 18.31 14.23 10.91
CA ALA A 37 18.89 15.10 11.93
C ALA A 37 20.00 16.04 11.41
N PRO A 38 20.91 15.62 10.50
CA PRO A 38 21.90 16.53 9.92
C PRO A 38 21.29 17.66 9.08
N LEU A 39 20.13 17.43 8.44
CA LEU A 39 19.47 18.46 7.63
C LEU A 39 18.97 19.60 8.52
N PHE A 40 18.35 19.28 9.65
CA PHE A 40 17.86 20.28 10.61
C PHE A 40 18.99 21.05 11.30
N LYS A 41 20.19 20.46 11.42
CA LYS A 41 21.38 21.15 11.96
C LYS A 41 22.03 22.08 10.95
N ARG A 42 21.99 21.72 9.66
CA ARG A 42 22.71 22.43 8.59
C ARG A 42 21.91 23.58 8.00
N PHE A 43 20.59 23.45 7.91
CA PHE A 43 19.72 24.43 7.27
C PHE A 43 18.84 25.14 8.29
N GLY A 44 18.70 26.47 8.17
CA GLY A 44 17.87 27.27 9.09
C GLY A 44 16.37 27.07 8.91
N SER A 45 15.92 26.66 7.72
CA SER A 45 14.52 26.34 7.43
C SER A 45 14.43 25.13 6.50
N VAL A 46 13.62 24.15 6.86
CA VAL A 46 13.34 22.95 6.08
C VAL A 46 11.82 22.84 5.94
N ILE A 47 11.34 22.76 4.70
CA ILE A 47 9.91 22.67 4.38
C ILE A 47 9.63 21.28 3.81
N ILE A 48 8.74 20.54 4.46
CA ILE A 48 8.26 19.24 3.98
C ILE A 48 6.87 19.46 3.39
N THR A 49 6.69 19.13 2.12
CA THR A 49 5.40 19.21 1.42
C THR A 49 5.08 17.89 0.75
N SER A 50 3.84 17.44 0.88
CA SER A 50 3.30 16.34 0.09
C SER A 50 1.78 16.42 0.09
N GLY A 51 1.16 16.01 -1.02
CA GLY A 51 -0.30 16.01 -1.18
C GLY A 51 -1.02 14.85 -0.48
N THR A 52 -0.27 13.88 0.07
CA THR A 52 -0.82 12.65 0.65
C THR A 52 -0.36 12.40 2.09
N LEU A 53 0.26 13.39 2.74
CA LEU A 53 0.63 13.28 4.17
C LEU A 53 -0.63 13.18 5.02
N SER A 54 -0.90 11.99 5.56
CA SER A 54 -2.00 11.76 6.48
C SER A 54 -1.69 10.59 7.41
N PRO A 55 -1.85 10.74 8.74
CA PRO A 55 -2.07 11.98 9.48
C PRO A 55 -0.77 12.81 9.58
N ILE A 56 -0.87 14.14 9.45
CA ILE A 56 0.31 15.04 9.44
C ILE A 56 1.09 15.02 10.76
N ASP A 57 0.44 14.74 11.88
CA ASP A 57 1.04 14.71 13.23
C ASP A 57 1.96 13.49 13.48
N LEU A 58 1.93 12.48 12.61
CA LEU A 58 2.79 11.31 12.73
C LEU A 58 4.25 11.63 12.40
N TYR A 59 4.49 12.46 11.39
CA TYR A 59 5.83 12.73 10.87
C TYR A 59 6.74 13.43 11.88
N PRO A 60 6.30 14.46 12.62
CA PRO A 60 7.08 15.08 13.69
C PRO A 60 7.55 14.07 14.76
N LYS A 61 6.67 13.13 15.13
CA LYS A 61 6.97 12.10 16.13
C LYS A 61 7.97 11.08 15.62
N LEU A 62 7.80 10.62 14.38
CA LEU A 62 8.66 9.59 13.77
C LEU A 62 10.05 10.12 13.45
N LEU A 63 10.14 11.36 12.94
CA LEU A 63 11.39 11.99 12.51
C LEU A 63 12.05 12.86 13.60
N GLN A 64 11.44 12.95 14.79
CA GLN A 64 11.93 13.68 15.97
C GLN A 64 12.25 15.16 15.68
N PHE A 65 11.29 15.88 15.11
CA PHE A 65 11.41 17.33 14.90
C PHE A 65 10.14 18.07 15.34
N GLU A 66 10.28 19.36 15.62
CA GLU A 66 9.16 20.23 15.98
C GLU A 66 8.85 21.20 14.83
N PRO A 67 7.78 20.96 14.06
CA PRO A 67 7.36 21.91 13.02
C PRO A 67 6.87 23.21 13.66
N ARG A 68 7.26 24.35 13.08
CA ARG A 68 6.66 25.66 13.42
C ARG A 68 5.24 25.80 12.89
N VAL A 69 4.97 25.19 11.75
CA VAL A 69 3.69 25.23 11.04
C VAL A 69 3.39 23.82 10.56
N SER A 70 2.18 23.34 10.83
CA SER A 70 1.67 22.04 10.39
C SER A 70 0.24 22.28 9.90
N GLU A 71 0.08 22.35 8.58
CA GLU A 71 -1.18 22.74 7.95
C GLU A 71 -1.56 21.74 6.87
N SER A 72 -2.84 21.38 6.83
CA SER A 72 -3.44 20.61 5.74
C SER A 72 -4.37 21.51 4.96
N PHE A 73 -4.08 21.69 3.68
CA PHE A 73 -4.92 22.50 2.81
C PHE A 73 -5.97 21.62 2.15
N ASN A 74 -7.24 21.92 2.43
CA ASN A 74 -8.34 21.26 1.76
C ASN A 74 -8.35 21.60 0.26
N MET A 75 -8.65 20.59 -0.56
CA MET A 75 -8.81 20.79 -2.00
C MET A 75 -10.01 21.71 -2.27
N SER A 76 -9.78 22.82 -2.96
CA SER A 76 -10.85 23.70 -3.44
C SER A 76 -11.01 23.51 -4.95
N THR A 77 -11.99 22.70 -5.34
CA THR A 77 -12.36 22.53 -6.74
C THR A 77 -13.74 23.16 -6.97
N PHE A 78 -13.92 23.85 -8.09
CA PHE A 78 -15.20 24.49 -8.46
C PHE A 78 -16.36 23.47 -8.58
N ARG A 79 -16.03 22.20 -8.78
CA ARG A 79 -16.96 21.05 -8.82
C ARG A 79 -16.33 19.84 -8.13
N PRO A 80 -17.12 18.87 -7.63
CA PRO A 80 -16.57 17.61 -7.11
C PRO A 80 -15.99 16.78 -8.27
N CYS A 81 -14.68 16.81 -8.44
CA CYS A 81 -13.98 16.10 -9.53
C CYS A 81 -13.51 14.68 -9.16
N ILE A 82 -13.53 14.32 -7.86
CA ILE A 82 -13.10 13.02 -7.36
C ILE A 82 -14.21 12.46 -6.47
N ARG A 83 -14.57 11.18 -6.67
CA ARG A 83 -15.58 10.47 -5.88
C ARG A 83 -14.98 9.17 -5.33
N PRO A 84 -14.42 9.19 -4.11
CA PRO A 84 -13.97 7.96 -3.48
C PRO A 84 -15.19 7.08 -3.16
N LEU A 85 -15.10 5.80 -3.52
CA LEU A 85 -16.11 4.80 -3.21
C LEU A 85 -15.41 3.61 -2.54
N VAL A 86 -15.94 3.18 -1.40
CA VAL A 86 -15.47 1.98 -0.71
C VAL A 86 -16.47 0.86 -0.96
N ILE A 87 -16.05 -0.16 -1.69
CA ILE A 87 -16.86 -1.35 -1.97
C ILE A 87 -16.55 -2.38 -0.90
N THR A 88 -17.55 -2.75 -0.09
CA THR A 88 -17.40 -3.68 1.03
C THR A 88 -18.00 -5.06 0.75
N ARG A 89 -18.84 -5.18 -0.29
CA ARG A 89 -19.57 -6.40 -0.63
C ARG A 89 -19.69 -6.59 -2.14
N GLY A 90 -19.72 -7.86 -2.55
CA GLY A 90 -20.01 -8.27 -3.93
C GLY A 90 -21.50 -8.19 -4.26
N SER A 91 -21.82 -8.47 -5.52
CA SER A 91 -23.22 -8.53 -6.01
C SER A 91 -24.03 -9.65 -5.35
N ASP A 92 -23.34 -10.69 -4.88
CA ASP A 92 -23.87 -11.81 -4.09
C ASP A 92 -24.01 -11.52 -2.58
N GLN A 93 -23.74 -10.27 -2.15
CA GLN A 93 -23.72 -9.83 -0.76
C GLN A 93 -22.62 -10.45 0.13
N LEU A 94 -21.68 -11.23 -0.44
CA LEU A 94 -20.52 -11.71 0.30
C LEU A 94 -19.57 -10.54 0.58
N ALA A 95 -18.95 -10.58 1.76
CA ALA A 95 -17.94 -9.61 2.14
C ALA A 95 -16.70 -9.78 1.26
N VAL A 96 -16.18 -8.66 0.74
CA VAL A 96 -15.00 -8.66 -0.12
C VAL A 96 -13.80 -8.20 0.70
N SER A 97 -12.76 -9.03 0.76
CA SER A 97 -11.62 -8.84 1.66
C SER A 97 -10.35 -9.44 1.05
N THR A 98 -9.25 -8.68 1.04
CA THR A 98 -7.91 -9.21 0.74
C THR A 98 -7.14 -9.61 2.00
N LYS A 99 -7.82 -9.91 3.11
CA LYS A 99 -7.18 -10.46 4.32
C LYS A 99 -6.57 -11.83 3.99
N PHE A 100 -5.40 -12.14 4.54
CA PHE A 100 -4.65 -13.36 4.22
C PHE A 100 -5.51 -14.63 4.26
N ASP A 101 -6.35 -14.78 5.30
CA ASP A 101 -7.22 -15.95 5.47
C ASP A 101 -8.31 -16.06 4.38
N ASP A 102 -8.78 -14.92 3.86
CA ASP A 102 -9.92 -14.84 2.93
C ASP A 102 -9.47 -14.86 1.45
N ARG A 103 -8.17 -14.70 1.18
CA ARG A 103 -7.62 -14.61 -0.20
C ARG A 103 -7.82 -15.88 -1.02
N GLY A 104 -7.90 -17.02 -0.37
CA GLY A 104 -8.13 -18.32 -1.01
C GLY A 104 -9.61 -18.64 -1.24
N ASP A 105 -10.53 -17.78 -0.79
CA ASP A 105 -11.95 -17.99 -1.02
C ASP A 105 -12.31 -17.63 -2.47
N MET A 106 -12.79 -18.64 -3.20
CA MET A 106 -13.22 -18.49 -4.59
C MET A 106 -14.38 -17.51 -4.75
N GLY A 107 -15.22 -17.34 -3.72
CA GLY A 107 -16.27 -16.32 -3.71
C GLY A 107 -15.69 -14.91 -3.79
N VAL A 108 -14.63 -14.64 -3.02
CA VAL A 108 -13.93 -13.34 -3.02
C VAL A 108 -13.22 -13.10 -4.36
N VAL A 109 -12.49 -14.10 -4.87
CA VAL A 109 -11.81 -14.01 -6.18
C VAL A 109 -12.79 -13.69 -7.29
N ARG A 110 -13.93 -14.40 -7.36
CA ARG A 110 -14.97 -14.15 -8.35
C ARG A 110 -15.56 -12.75 -8.22
N ASN A 111 -15.83 -12.30 -6.99
CA ASN A 111 -16.42 -10.97 -6.75
C ASN A 111 -15.50 -9.84 -7.19
N TYR A 112 -14.19 -9.93 -6.94
CA TYR A 112 -13.25 -8.94 -7.46
C TYR A 112 -13.24 -8.88 -9.00
N GLY A 113 -13.30 -10.03 -9.66
CA GLY A 113 -13.39 -10.09 -11.12
C GLY A 113 -14.68 -9.46 -11.65
N ALA A 114 -15.82 -9.80 -11.04
CA ALA A 114 -17.12 -9.25 -11.42
C ALA A 114 -17.19 -7.73 -11.24
N ILE A 115 -16.68 -7.19 -10.12
CA ILE A 115 -16.61 -5.75 -9.87
C ILE A 115 -15.76 -5.05 -10.94
N LEU A 116 -14.62 -5.65 -11.31
CA LEU A 116 -13.73 -5.07 -12.31
C LEU A 116 -14.41 -5.02 -13.70
N VAL A 117 -15.06 -6.11 -14.12
CA VAL A 117 -15.81 -6.18 -15.38
C VAL A 117 -16.95 -5.15 -15.41
N GLU A 118 -17.71 -5.03 -14.33
CA GLU A 118 -18.79 -4.05 -14.22
C GLU A 118 -18.25 -2.61 -14.33
N MET A 119 -17.13 -2.32 -13.66
CA MET A 119 -16.46 -1.02 -13.76
C MET A 119 -15.94 -0.75 -15.19
N CYS A 120 -15.34 -1.73 -15.86
CA CYS A 120 -14.90 -1.63 -17.26
C CYS A 120 -16.07 -1.31 -18.20
N SER A 121 -17.27 -1.81 -17.92
CA SER A 121 -18.46 -1.56 -18.76
C SER A 121 -18.98 -0.12 -18.65
N CYS A 122 -18.72 0.55 -17.52
CA CYS A 122 -19.22 1.90 -17.24
C CYS A 122 -18.18 3.01 -17.45
N ILE A 123 -16.88 2.72 -17.29
CA ILE A 123 -15.81 3.73 -17.29
C ILE A 123 -15.14 3.79 -18.67
N PRO A 124 -15.22 4.93 -19.39
CA PRO A 124 -14.51 5.10 -20.66
C PRO A 124 -12.99 5.30 -20.42
N ASP A 125 -12.20 5.05 -21.46
CA ASP A 125 -10.78 5.42 -21.57
C ASP A 125 -9.79 4.71 -20.62
N GLY A 126 -10.22 3.62 -19.97
CA GLY A 126 -9.35 2.66 -19.27
C GLY A 126 -9.35 2.77 -17.75
N ILE A 127 -8.90 1.69 -17.10
CA ILE A 127 -8.88 1.54 -15.63
C ILE A 127 -7.49 1.14 -15.17
N VAL A 128 -7.06 1.67 -14.02
CA VAL A 128 -5.84 1.26 -13.32
C VAL A 128 -6.23 0.50 -12.05
N ALA A 129 -5.88 -0.78 -11.98
CA ALA A 129 -6.12 -1.65 -10.82
C ALA A 129 -4.80 -1.96 -10.11
N PHE A 130 -4.75 -1.73 -8.79
CA PHE A 130 -3.59 -2.04 -7.95
C PHE A 130 -3.88 -3.29 -7.09
N PHE A 131 -2.92 -4.21 -7.04
CA PHE A 131 -2.99 -5.44 -6.25
C PHE A 131 -2.01 -5.41 -5.07
N THR A 132 -2.26 -6.23 -4.05
CA THR A 132 -1.43 -6.25 -2.81
C THR A 132 -0.04 -6.84 -3.02
N SER A 133 0.13 -7.75 -3.98
CA SER A 133 1.42 -8.35 -4.35
C SER A 133 1.38 -8.90 -5.77
N TYR A 134 2.55 -9.04 -6.41
CA TYR A 134 2.67 -9.66 -7.73
C TYR A 134 2.22 -11.12 -7.75
N SER A 135 2.60 -11.90 -6.72
CA SER A 135 2.17 -13.30 -6.58
C SER A 135 0.65 -13.45 -6.50
N TYR A 136 -0.01 -12.53 -5.81
CA TYR A 136 -1.47 -12.53 -5.70
C TYR A 136 -2.14 -12.12 -7.01
N MET A 137 -1.57 -11.12 -7.70
CA MET A 137 -2.03 -10.70 -9.01
C MET A 137 -1.97 -11.86 -10.02
N GLU A 138 -0.84 -12.56 -10.13
CA GLU A 138 -0.68 -13.69 -11.04
C GLU A 138 -1.68 -14.82 -10.74
N SER A 139 -1.82 -15.18 -9.46
CA SER A 139 -2.78 -16.21 -9.03
C SER A 139 -4.21 -15.83 -9.40
N ILE A 140 -4.64 -14.61 -9.10
CA ILE A 140 -6.02 -14.17 -9.38
C ILE A 140 -6.30 -14.07 -10.88
N ILE A 141 -5.35 -13.53 -11.66
CA ILE A 141 -5.53 -13.42 -13.11
C ILE A 141 -5.67 -14.81 -13.75
N SER A 142 -4.87 -15.78 -13.29
CA SER A 142 -4.98 -17.16 -13.76
C SER A 142 -6.34 -17.77 -13.42
N GLU A 143 -6.87 -17.53 -12.22
CA GLU A 143 -8.21 -18.00 -11.83
C GLU A 143 -9.31 -17.32 -12.65
N TRP A 144 -9.21 -16.01 -12.90
CA TRP A 144 -10.18 -15.29 -13.73
C TRP A 144 -10.19 -15.74 -15.19
N ASP A 145 -9.03 -16.09 -15.74
CA ASP A 145 -8.92 -16.68 -17.06
C ASP A 145 -9.57 -18.07 -17.10
N ALA A 146 -9.27 -18.93 -16.11
CA ALA A 146 -9.88 -20.25 -15.98
C ALA A 146 -11.40 -20.20 -15.80
N MET A 147 -11.93 -19.18 -15.10
CA MET A 147 -13.37 -18.93 -14.96
C MET A 147 -14.00 -18.27 -16.19
N GLY A 148 -13.20 -17.83 -17.17
CA GLY A 148 -13.67 -17.10 -18.35
C GLY A 148 -14.17 -15.69 -18.06
N ILE A 149 -13.87 -15.11 -16.89
CA ILE A 149 -14.30 -13.76 -16.50
C ILE A 149 -13.63 -12.70 -17.39
N LEU A 150 -12.36 -12.91 -17.73
CA LEU A 150 -11.61 -11.97 -18.58
C LEU A 150 -12.17 -11.88 -20.02
N ASN A 151 -12.81 -12.94 -20.50
CA ASN A 151 -13.42 -13.00 -21.83
C ASN A 151 -14.82 -12.38 -21.89
N SER A 152 -15.35 -11.91 -20.75
CA SER A 152 -16.69 -11.32 -20.67
C SER A 152 -16.75 -9.82 -21.00
N VAL A 153 -15.59 -9.20 -21.26
CA VAL A 153 -15.43 -7.80 -21.67
C VAL A 153 -15.30 -7.71 -23.19
#